data_AF-A0A1H9AZ32-F1
#
_entry.id   AF-A0A1H9AZ32-F1
#
_cell.length_a   1.000
_cell.length_b   1.000
_cell.length_c   1.000
_cell.angle_alpha   90.00
_cell.angle_beta   90.00
_cell.angle_gamma   90.00
#
_symmetry.space_group_name_H-M   'P 1'
#
loop_
_entity.id
_entity.type
_entity.pdbx_description
1 polymer ?
#
loop_
_entity_poly.entity_id
_entity_poly.type
_entity_poly.pdbx_seq_one_letter_code
_entity_poly.pdbx_strand_id
1 'polypeptide(L)'
;MKISQYTAKGTIAITAEFWRQTDSSFALYVDAVHEREIRNIKRSRDWDITATYQKGGQVVGLQWRVPESNYRAAKRIEKRINNSVHDSAIEPSIWREESG
;
A
#
# COMPACT_ATOMS: atom_id res chain seq x y z
N MET A 1 -15.47 -16.95 -8.44
CA MET A 1 -14.36 -16.00 -8.31
C MET A 1 -14.00 -15.92 -6.82
N LYS A 2 -12.92 -16.55 -6.38
CA LYS A 2 -12.61 -16.67 -4.94
C LYS A 2 -11.24 -16.06 -4.66
N ILE A 3 -11.29 -14.81 -4.22
CA ILE A 3 -10.18 -14.16 -3.51
C ILE A 3 -10.06 -14.94 -2.20
N SER A 4 -8.97 -15.67 -2.04
CA SER A 4 -8.75 -16.52 -0.86
C SER A 4 -8.41 -15.63 0.32
N GLN A 5 -9.43 -15.32 1.13
CA GLN A 5 -9.26 -14.71 2.45
C GLN A 5 -8.85 -15.80 3.43
N TYR A 6 -7.60 -15.76 3.89
CA TYR A 6 -7.13 -16.63 4.96
C TYR A 6 -7.33 -15.93 6.31
N THR A 7 -8.21 -16.49 7.13
CA THR A 7 -8.52 -16.04 8.49
C THR A 7 -7.64 -16.80 9.47
N ALA A 8 -6.63 -16.14 10.04
CA ALA A 8 -5.97 -16.51 11.28
C ALA A 8 -5.68 -15.22 12.06
N LYS A 9 -5.92 -15.23 13.38
CA LYS A 9 -5.66 -14.10 14.30
C LYS A 9 -4.27 -13.52 14.05
N GLY A 10 -4.22 -12.29 13.54
CA GLY A 10 -2.98 -11.67 13.05
C GLY A 10 -3.21 -11.15 11.64
N THR A 11 -4.10 -10.16 11.51
CA THR A 11 -4.43 -9.54 10.23
C THR A 11 -3.14 -8.99 9.61
N ILE A 12 -2.61 -9.67 8.60
CA ILE A 12 -1.55 -9.11 7.77
C ILE A 12 -2.17 -7.89 7.10
N ALA A 13 -1.84 -6.70 7.60
CA ALA A 13 -2.20 -5.46 6.96
C ALA A 13 -1.72 -5.53 5.50
N ILE A 14 -2.61 -5.26 4.55
CA ILE A 14 -2.19 -5.00 3.18
C ILE A 14 -1.38 -3.70 3.24
N THR A 15 -0.17 -3.71 2.68
CA THR A 15 0.87 -2.73 3.01
C THR A 15 1.38 -2.04 1.76
N ALA A 16 2.00 -2.80 0.85
CA ALA A 16 2.22 -2.37 -0.53
C ALA A 16 2.14 -3.56 -1.50
N GLU A 17 1.57 -3.32 -2.66
CA GLU A 17 1.45 -4.31 -3.74
C GLU A 17 2.04 -3.75 -5.04
N PHE A 18 2.73 -4.60 -5.79
CA PHE A 18 3.41 -4.21 -7.03
C PHE A 18 3.22 -5.26 -8.12
N TRP A 19 2.56 -4.87 -9.22
CA TRP A 19 2.24 -5.77 -10.33
C TRP A 19 2.36 -5.08 -11.69
N ARG A 20 2.45 -5.90 -12.74
CA ARG A 20 2.50 -5.39 -14.12
C ARG A 20 1.13 -4.88 -14.53
N GLN A 21 1.07 -3.66 -15.06
CA GLN A 21 -0.18 -3.03 -15.50
C GLN A 21 -0.30 -3.04 -17.02
N THR A 22 0.80 -2.79 -17.73
CA THR A 22 0.89 -2.82 -19.20
C THR A 22 2.25 -3.38 -19.63
N ASP A 23 2.53 -3.39 -20.93
CA ASP A 23 3.82 -3.82 -21.46
C ASP A 23 4.99 -2.90 -21.14
N SER A 24 4.72 -1.67 -20.70
CA SER A 24 5.74 -0.67 -20.39
C SER A 24 5.58 -0.04 -19.01
N SER A 25 4.61 -0.52 -18.21
CA SER A 25 4.33 0.04 -16.89
C SER A 25 3.87 -0.98 -15.87
N PHE A 26 4.16 -0.65 -14.61
CA PHE A 26 3.68 -1.34 -13.43
C PHE A 26 2.74 -0.44 -12.64
N ALA A 27 1.95 -1.06 -11.77
CA ALA A 27 1.20 -0.39 -10.73
C ALA A 27 1.88 -0.65 -9.39
N LEU A 28 2.05 0.42 -8.60
CA LEU A 28 2.45 0.35 -7.20
C LEU A 28 1.29 0.87 -6.35
N TYR A 29 0.64 -0.01 -5.60
CA TYR A 29 -0.32 0.35 -4.57
C TYR A 29 0.39 0.48 -3.22
N VAL A 30 0.02 1.50 -2.45
CA VAL A 30 0.48 1.69 -1.06
C VAL A 30 -0.73 2.05 -0.20
N ASP A 31 -0.88 1.35 0.92
CA ASP A 31 -1.92 1.64 1.91
C ASP A 31 -1.68 3.00 2.57
N ALA A 32 -2.76 3.73 2.86
CA ALA A 32 -2.72 5.08 3.41
C ALA A 32 -2.01 5.16 4.77
N VAL A 33 -1.94 4.06 5.53
CA VAL A 33 -1.20 4.01 6.80
C VAL A 33 0.30 4.30 6.63
N HIS A 34 0.86 4.10 5.44
CA HIS A 34 2.27 4.36 5.14
C HIS A 34 2.54 5.80 4.68
N GLU A 35 2.03 6.79 5.42
CA GLU A 35 2.09 8.21 5.05
C GLU A 35 3.50 8.71 4.71
N ARG A 36 4.52 8.26 5.45
CA ARG A 36 5.92 8.64 5.22
C ARG A 36 6.38 8.20 3.82
N GLU A 37 6.05 6.99 3.42
CA GLU A 37 6.45 6.45 2.13
C GLU A 37 5.65 7.09 1.00
N ILE A 38 4.34 7.31 1.19
CA ILE A 38 3.50 8.07 0.27
C ILE A 38 4.09 9.48 0.03
N ARG A 39 4.48 10.17 1.09
CA ARG A 39 5.10 11.50 1.01
C ARG A 39 6.43 11.46 0.27
N ASN A 40 7.25 10.45 0.51
CA ASN A 40 8.53 10.28 -0.17
C ASN A 40 8.34 10.00 -1.67
N ILE A 41 7.38 9.16 -2.05
CA ILE A 41 7.06 8.89 -3.46
C ILE A 41 6.62 10.18 -4.13
N LYS A 42 5.64 10.90 -3.56
CA LYS A 42 5.15 12.18 -4.10
C LYS A 42 6.22 13.25 -4.26
N ARG A 43 7.25 13.26 -3.41
CA ARG A 43 8.35 14.24 -3.46
C ARG A 43 9.49 13.87 -4.41
N SER A 44 9.82 12.59 -4.49
CA SER A 44 11.04 12.12 -5.16
C SER A 44 10.80 11.45 -6.50
N ARG A 45 9.54 11.21 -6.85
CA ARG A 45 9.14 10.50 -8.06
C ARG A 45 8.12 11.31 -8.82
N ASP A 46 8.36 11.45 -10.11
CA ASP A 46 7.42 11.99 -11.08
C ASP A 46 6.52 10.86 -11.63
N TRP A 47 5.86 10.14 -10.73
CA TRP A 47 4.97 9.04 -11.09
C TRP A 47 3.52 9.50 -10.94
N ASP A 48 2.69 9.19 -11.92
CA ASP A 48 1.28 9.58 -11.92
C ASP A 48 0.48 8.72 -10.93
N ILE A 49 -0.35 9.38 -10.10
CA ILE A 49 -1.38 8.68 -9.33
C ILE A 49 -2.51 8.30 -10.29
N THR A 50 -2.73 7.00 -10.44
CA THR A 50 -3.75 6.43 -11.34
C THR A 50 -5.03 6.03 -10.61
N ALA A 51 -4.98 5.81 -9.30
CA ALA A 51 -6.16 5.54 -8.50
C ALA A 51 -5.99 6.03 -7.06
N THR A 52 -7.09 6.48 -6.48
CA THR A 52 -7.23 6.79 -5.04
C THR A 52 -8.35 5.92 -4.49
N TYR A 53 -8.04 5.11 -3.49
CA TYR A 53 -9.00 4.21 -2.87
C TYR A 53 -9.60 4.89 -1.64
N GLN A 54 -10.91 4.84 -1.50
CA GLN A 54 -11.63 5.45 -0.40
C GLN A 54 -12.62 4.48 0.25
N LYS A 55 -12.77 4.59 1.57
CA LYS A 55 -13.77 3.85 2.36
C LYS A 55 -14.33 4.80 3.42
N GLY A 56 -15.66 4.95 3.46
CA GLY A 56 -16.31 5.83 4.44
C GLY A 56 -15.84 7.29 4.38
N GLY A 57 -15.50 7.80 3.18
CA GLY A 57 -14.98 9.17 2.99
C GLY A 57 -13.50 9.36 3.35
N GLN A 58 -12.80 8.32 3.82
CA GLN A 58 -11.38 8.37 4.12
C GLN A 58 -10.56 7.70 3.02
N VAL A 59 -9.39 8.27 2.69
CA VAL A 59 -8.44 7.66 1.76
C VAL A 59 -7.78 6.47 2.46
N VAL A 60 -7.88 5.29 1.85
CA VAL A 60 -7.30 4.04 2.36
C VAL A 60 -6.10 3.56 1.55
N GLY A 61 -5.85 4.14 0.38
CA GLY A 61 -4.66 3.80 -0.39
C GLY A 61 -4.52 4.61 -1.67
N LEU A 62 -3.33 4.58 -2.23
CA LEU A 62 -2.97 5.27 -3.48
C LEU A 62 -2.25 4.30 -4.41
N GLN A 63 -2.51 4.45 -5.71
CA GLN A 63 -1.81 3.69 -6.74
C GLN A 63 -1.10 4.60 -7.72
N TRP A 64 0.18 4.34 -7.94
CA TRP A 64 1.01 5.01 -8.94
C TRP A 64 1.20 4.14 -10.19
N ARG A 65 1.27 4.78 -11.36
CA ARG A 65 1.85 4.18 -12.56
C ARG A 65 3.36 4.35 -12.51
N VAL A 66 4.07 3.23 -12.59
CA VAL A 66 5.53 3.17 -12.55
C VAL A 66 6.04 2.78 -13.95
N PRO A 67 6.87 3.60 -14.61
CA PRO A 67 7.51 3.22 -15.86
C PRO A 67 8.44 2.00 -15.67
N GLU A 68 8.58 1.16 -16.71
CA GLU A 68 9.48 -0.01 -16.68
C GLU A 68 10.91 0.33 -16.23
N SER A 69 11.44 1.49 -16.65
CA SER A 69 12.76 1.99 -16.24
C SER A 69 12.93 2.17 -14.72
N ASN A 70 11.82 2.29 -13.99
CA ASN A 70 11.76 2.48 -12.55
C ASN A 70 11.38 1.21 -11.78
N TYR A 71 11.27 0.04 -12.44
CA TYR A 71 10.90 -1.24 -11.84
C TYR A 71 11.67 -1.52 -10.53
N ARG A 72 13.01 -1.42 -10.58
CA ARG A 72 13.87 -1.71 -9.41
C ARG A 72 13.64 -0.74 -8.26
N ALA A 73 13.31 0.52 -8.57
CA ALA A 73 13.03 1.53 -7.54
C ALA A 73 11.70 1.21 -6.84
N ALA A 74 10.65 0.93 -7.60
CA ALA A 74 9.34 0.56 -7.05
C ALA A 74 9.39 -0.75 -6.26
N LYS A 75 10.08 -1.77 -6.77
CA LYS A 75 10.24 -3.06 -6.07
C LYS A 75 10.97 -2.91 -4.72
N ARG A 76 11.94 -2.00 -4.63
CA ARG A 76 12.60 -1.69 -3.33
C ARG A 76 11.67 -0.98 -2.35
N ILE A 77 10.74 -0.15 -2.84
CA ILE A 77 9.76 0.54 -2.01
C ILE A 77 8.76 -0.47 -1.46
N GLU A 78 8.17 -1.30 -2.33
CA GLU A 78 7.26 -2.39 -1.94
C GLU A 78 7.91 -3.29 -0.88
N LYS A 79 9.12 -3.80 -1.14
CA LYS A 79 9.85 -4.62 -0.16
C LYS A 79 10.09 -3.89 1.16
N ARG A 80 10.46 -2.60 1.14
CA ARG A 80 10.72 -1.83 2.37
C ARG A 80 9.46 -1.66 3.20
N ILE A 81 8.34 -1.34 2.57
CA ILE A 81 7.04 -1.18 3.23
C ILE A 81 6.62 -2.49 3.90
N ASN A 82 6.69 -3.60 3.15
CA ASN A 82 6.25 -4.89 3.65
C ASN A 82 7.18 -5.43 4.75
N ASN A 83 8.49 -5.19 4.65
CA ASN A 83 9.44 -5.52 5.71
C ASN A 83 9.21 -4.70 7.00
N SER A 84 8.90 -3.40 6.87
CA SER A 84 8.62 -2.54 8.02
C SER A 84 7.44 -3.04 8.87
N VAL A 85 6.49 -3.76 8.25
CA VAL A 85 5.34 -4.37 8.93
C VAL A 85 5.68 -5.66 9.63
N HIS A 86 6.73 -6.36 9.17
CA HIS A 86 7.27 -7.50 9.91
C HIS A 86 8.09 -7.08 11.13
N ASP A 87 8.76 -5.91 11.07
CA ASP A 87 9.55 -5.38 12.19
C ASP A 87 8.70 -4.60 13.20
N SER A 88 7.62 -3.98 12.74
CA SER A 88 6.66 -3.26 13.57
C SER A 88 5.40 -4.11 13.66
N ALA A 89 5.22 -4.86 14.75
CA ALA A 89 3.90 -5.34 15.11
C ALA A 89 3.01 -4.09 15.28
N ILE A 90 2.29 -3.73 14.21
CA ILE A 90 1.34 -2.64 14.21
C ILE A 90 0.26 -3.08 15.20
N GLU A 91 0.32 -2.57 16.43
CA GLU A 91 -0.81 -2.74 17.35
C GLU A 91 -2.01 -2.11 16.66
N PRO A 92 -3.07 -2.88 16.36
CA PRO A 92 -4.27 -2.32 15.80
C PRO A 92 -4.76 -1.28 16.79
N SER A 93 -4.92 -0.03 16.35
CA SER A 93 -5.66 0.95 17.13
C SER A 93 -7.10 0.44 17.23
N ILE A 94 -7.40 -0.29 18.30
CA ILE A 94 -8.74 -0.74 18.63
C ILE A 94 -9.56 0.53 18.81
N TRP A 95 -10.44 0.81 17.85
CA TRP A 95 -11.55 1.72 18.08
C TRP A 95 -12.35 1.12 19.23
N ARG A 96 -12.18 1.72 20.42
CA ARG A 96 -13.00 1.43 21.59
C ARG A 96 -14.38 1.98 21.26
N GLU A 97 -15.27 1.12 20.76
CA GLU A 97 -16.70 1.39 20.77
C GLU A 97 -17.10 1.54 22.25
N GLU A 98 -17.25 2.78 22.69
CA GLU A 98 -17.99 3.10 23.91
C GLU A 98 -19.46 2.81 23.61
N SER A 99 -19.88 1.59 23.90
CA SER A 99 -21.30 1.26 24.03
C SER A 99 -21.81 1.85 25.34
N GLY A 100 -22.53 2.96 25.24
CA GLY A 100 -23.51 3.39 26.24
C GLY A 100 -24.81 2.63 26.10
#